data_AF-A0A9D9YZ35-F1
#
_entry.id   AF-A0A9D9YZ35-F1
#
_cell.length_a   1.000
_cell.length_b   1.000
_cell.length_c   1.000
_cell.angle_alpha   90.00
_cell.angle_beta   90.00
_cell.angle_gamma   90.00
#
_symmetry.space_group_name_H-M   'P 1'
#
loop_
_entity.id
_entity.type
_entity.pdbx_description
1 polymer ?
#
loop_
_entity_poly.entity_id
_entity_poly.type
_entity_poly.pdbx_seq_one_letter_code
_entity_poly.pdbx_strand_id
1 'polypeptide(L)'
;MNFAFKSAQQVMLESFQLGKKIYENNIRPNHAISLWRGGSVVGLGINEYFRMQGIFINHTAITTSTYQDDFTQKEIIVKGLEHVIKVVVPEDSLLIIDDIYDTGETISALISLLSNRTKKNMPSTVTVATLDRKPEKNLFTTNLIYLNDYPRDCWVNYPHEISDLFLDPDEEILKKEKPEIYKLINQCNFPVEEINTEAPYVWLTPEKIQMDSIKLGINLFYSDFEPDMLIALWPGGVISGIYIHETYKYLNKRHGNPKKNPDHVAINTSSSHLSYKSNIIGLPYLLETIEDNSKILIIDTTFRAGIYVNPVVDKLKEGLRRNLNHKNIRIASVYFDKNSKYTWTTKPNFKEPHYYIATVNKDLIYPHAIHRLQNPRFEVKQRYPELYDIVWGG
;
A
#
# COMPACT_ATOMS: atom_id res chain seq x y z
N MET A 1 -1.55 22.35 -18.44
CA MET A 1 -2.04 21.51 -17.31
C MET A 1 -1.32 22.00 -16.06
N ASN A 2 -2.04 22.33 -14.99
CA ASN A 2 -1.43 22.79 -13.74
C ASN A 2 -1.10 21.56 -12.88
N PHE A 3 0.12 21.47 -12.34
CA PHE A 3 0.54 20.35 -11.50
C PHE A 3 0.75 20.80 -10.05
N ALA A 4 0.30 19.97 -9.12
CA ALA A 4 0.72 20.01 -7.73
C ALA A 4 1.46 18.72 -7.42
N PHE A 5 2.67 18.81 -6.87
CA PHE A 5 3.49 17.64 -6.56
C PHE A 5 3.53 17.40 -5.07
N LYS A 6 3.35 16.15 -4.66
CA LYS A 6 3.52 15.73 -3.27
C LYS A 6 4.74 14.82 -3.12
N SER A 7 5.49 15.03 -2.04
CA SER A 7 6.59 14.14 -1.63
C SER A 7 6.08 12.97 -0.80
N ALA A 8 6.89 11.92 -0.66
CA ALA A 8 6.58 10.78 0.21
C ALA A 8 6.45 11.21 1.68
N GLN A 9 7.34 12.09 2.14
CA GLN A 9 7.29 12.70 3.46
C GLN A 9 6.00 13.48 3.69
N GLN A 10 5.63 14.34 2.74
CA GLN A 10 4.42 15.16 2.84
C GLN A 10 3.18 14.28 2.93
N VAL A 11 3.03 13.28 2.06
CA VAL A 11 1.90 12.35 2.11
C VAL A 11 1.84 11.65 3.47
N MET A 12 2.98 11.17 3.98
CA MET A 12 3.01 10.53 5.30
C MET A 12 2.60 11.50 6.41
N LEU A 13 3.16 12.71 6.42
CA LEU A 13 2.85 13.75 7.42
C LEU A 13 1.36 14.11 7.41
N GLU A 14 0.82 14.40 6.24
CA GLU A 14 -0.59 14.71 6.05
C GLU A 14 -1.50 13.52 6.41
N SER A 15 -1.04 12.29 6.24
CA SER A 15 -1.78 11.10 6.71
C SER A 15 -1.95 11.08 8.23
N PHE A 16 -0.92 11.47 8.98
CA PHE A 16 -1.04 11.66 10.44
C PHE A 16 -1.91 12.87 10.80
N GLN A 17 -1.82 13.97 10.05
CA GLN A 17 -2.69 15.14 10.25
C GLN A 17 -4.16 14.81 10.02
N LEU A 18 -4.45 14.02 8.99
CA LEU A 18 -5.79 13.53 8.71
C LEU A 18 -6.27 12.62 9.84
N GLY A 19 -5.40 11.73 10.34
CA GLY A 19 -5.65 10.93 11.55
C GLY A 19 -6.02 11.79 12.76
N LYS A 20 -5.24 12.85 13.04
CA LYS A 20 -5.54 13.85 14.09
C LYS A 20 -6.89 14.50 13.87
N LYS A 21 -7.15 15.00 12.67
CA LYS A 21 -8.41 15.68 12.33
C LYS A 21 -9.62 14.76 12.56
N ILE A 22 -9.55 13.50 12.13
CA ILE A 22 -10.61 12.50 12.37
C ILE A 22 -10.81 12.29 13.88
N TYR A 23 -9.71 12.13 14.62
CA TYR A 23 -9.74 11.94 16.07
C TYR A 23 -10.35 13.15 16.82
N GLU A 24 -9.99 14.37 16.45
CA GLU A 24 -10.52 15.60 17.05
C GLU A 24 -11.99 15.83 16.73
N ASN A 25 -12.48 15.31 15.60
CA ASN A 25 -13.90 15.30 15.25
C ASN A 25 -14.70 14.21 15.99
N ASN A 26 -14.14 13.60 17.05
CA ASN A 26 -14.75 12.53 17.85
C ASN A 26 -15.12 11.27 17.05
N ILE A 27 -14.46 11.03 15.91
CA ILE A 27 -14.68 9.82 15.12
C ILE A 27 -13.70 8.75 15.61
N ARG A 28 -14.25 7.60 16.03
CA ARG A 28 -13.52 6.45 16.56
C ARG A 28 -13.92 5.21 15.75
N PRO A 29 -13.30 4.97 14.59
CA PRO A 29 -13.72 3.88 13.72
C PRO A 29 -13.36 2.52 14.31
N ASN A 30 -14.30 1.58 14.29
CA ASN A 30 -14.07 0.17 14.59
C ASN A 30 -13.35 -0.50 13.42
N HIS A 31 -13.73 -0.10 12.21
CA HIS A 31 -13.24 -0.64 10.94
C HIS A 31 -12.72 0.49 10.06
N ALA A 32 -11.60 0.23 9.38
CA ALA A 32 -11.11 1.10 8.32
C ALA A 32 -10.85 0.30 7.04
N ILE A 33 -11.19 0.93 5.92
CA ILE A 33 -10.97 0.41 4.58
C ILE A 33 -10.16 1.43 3.79
N SER A 34 -8.94 1.07 3.41
CA SER A 34 -8.15 1.84 2.46
C SER A 34 -8.44 1.41 1.03
N LEU A 35 -8.75 2.36 0.16
CA LEU A 35 -8.83 2.11 -1.27
C LEU A 35 -7.42 1.90 -1.82
N TRP A 36 -7.21 0.73 -2.43
CA TRP A 36 -5.98 0.39 -3.12
C TRP A 36 -5.98 1.10 -4.49
N ARG A 37 -4.94 1.84 -4.85
CA ARG A 37 -3.59 1.82 -4.26
C ARG A 37 -3.31 2.98 -3.28
N GLY A 38 -3.58 4.22 -3.68
CA GLY A 38 -3.12 5.41 -2.97
C GLY A 38 -3.62 5.55 -1.53
N GLY A 39 -4.92 5.29 -1.30
CA GLY A 39 -5.54 5.29 0.03
C GLY A 39 -4.89 4.34 1.04
N SER A 40 -4.09 3.37 0.60
CA SER A 40 -3.35 2.46 1.49
C SER A 40 -2.17 3.12 2.17
N VAL A 41 -1.43 3.99 1.47
CA VAL A 41 -0.35 4.77 2.09
C VAL A 41 -0.94 5.72 3.14
N VAL A 42 -2.06 6.36 2.78
CA VAL A 42 -2.79 7.28 3.67
C VAL A 42 -3.30 6.58 4.91
N GLY A 43 -3.94 5.43 4.72
CA GLY A 43 -4.49 4.67 5.83
C GLY A 43 -3.43 4.20 6.83
N LEU A 44 -2.21 3.89 6.40
CA LEU A 44 -1.14 3.48 7.32
C LEU A 44 -0.78 4.61 8.31
N GLY A 45 -0.72 5.86 7.85
CA GLY A 45 -0.48 7.02 8.72
C GLY A 45 -1.66 7.29 9.66
N ILE A 46 -2.89 7.21 9.16
CA ILE A 46 -4.11 7.34 10.00
C ILE A 46 -4.12 6.26 11.08
N ASN A 47 -3.95 4.99 10.70
CA ASN A 47 -3.96 3.86 11.64
C ASN A 47 -2.88 4.00 12.71
N GLU A 48 -1.69 4.45 12.32
CA GLU A 48 -0.60 4.68 13.26
C GLU A 48 -0.90 5.84 14.22
N TYR A 49 -1.49 6.94 13.74
CA TYR A 49 -1.94 8.02 14.61
C TYR A 49 -2.91 7.51 15.69
N PHE A 50 -3.95 6.76 15.29
CA PHE A 50 -4.92 6.20 16.23
C PHE A 50 -4.26 5.25 17.24
N ARG A 51 -3.31 4.44 16.80
CA ARG A 51 -2.54 3.56 17.68
C ARG A 51 -1.76 4.34 18.73
N MET A 52 -1.18 5.50 18.37
CA MET A 52 -0.51 6.38 19.33
C MET A 52 -1.46 7.02 20.34
N GLN A 53 -2.75 7.13 20.00
CA GLN A 53 -3.82 7.53 20.94
C GLN A 53 -4.39 6.33 21.73
N GLY A 54 -3.80 5.14 21.60
CA GLY A 54 -4.26 3.93 22.29
C GLY A 54 -5.48 3.25 21.67
N ILE A 55 -5.81 3.58 20.41
CA ILE A 55 -7.00 3.08 19.72
C ILE A 55 -6.58 2.15 18.59
N PHE A 56 -7.13 0.94 18.61
CA PHE A 56 -6.89 -0.06 17.58
C PHE A 56 -8.04 -0.09 16.60
N ILE A 57 -7.73 0.03 15.31
CA ILE A 57 -8.70 -0.02 14.22
C ILE A 57 -8.51 -1.33 13.46
N ASN A 58 -9.61 -2.02 13.12
CA ASN A 58 -9.56 -3.14 12.19
C ASN A 58 -9.39 -2.62 10.76
N HIS A 59 -8.14 -2.43 10.35
CA HIS A 59 -7.79 -1.77 9.10
C HIS A 59 -7.33 -2.76 8.01
N THR A 60 -7.94 -2.65 6.82
CA THR A 60 -7.58 -3.43 5.63
C THR A 60 -7.54 -2.55 4.39
N ALA A 61 -6.71 -2.92 3.41
CA ALA A 61 -6.84 -2.41 2.05
C ALA A 61 -7.84 -3.26 1.25
N ILE A 62 -8.55 -2.63 0.31
CA ILE A 62 -9.39 -3.29 -0.68
C ILE A 62 -9.02 -2.81 -2.08
N THR A 63 -9.15 -3.66 -3.08
CA THR A 63 -8.93 -3.27 -4.48
C THR A 63 -10.26 -3.14 -5.19
N THR A 64 -10.53 -1.97 -5.78
CA THR A 64 -11.68 -1.73 -6.64
C THR A 64 -11.25 -1.85 -8.09
N SER A 65 -11.86 -2.76 -8.85
CA SER A 65 -11.73 -2.81 -10.31
C SER A 65 -13.09 -2.57 -10.94
N THR A 66 -13.15 -1.70 -11.94
CA THR A 66 -14.36 -1.48 -12.75
C THR A 66 -14.37 -2.47 -13.90
N TYR A 67 -15.41 -3.28 -14.00
CA TYR A 67 -15.70 -4.06 -15.20
C TYR A 67 -16.53 -3.19 -16.15
N GLN A 68 -16.09 -3.05 -17.39
CA GLN A 68 -16.91 -2.50 -18.48
C GLN A 68 -17.26 -3.66 -19.40
N ASP A 69 -18.48 -4.20 -19.24
CA ASP A 69 -19.10 -4.96 -20.32
C ASP A 69 -19.78 -3.96 -21.27
N ASP A 70 -19.66 -4.19 -22.58
CA ASP A 70 -20.03 -3.30 -23.68
C ASP A 70 -21.52 -2.88 -23.71
N PHE A 71 -22.36 -3.33 -22.77
CA PHE A 71 -23.75 -2.93 -22.67
C PHE A 71 -24.18 -2.70 -21.21
N THR A 72 -24.08 -1.44 -20.78
CA THR A 72 -24.99 -0.71 -19.84
C THR A 72 -24.78 -0.64 -18.33
N GLN A 73 -23.82 -1.29 -17.65
CA GLN A 73 -23.51 -0.94 -16.24
C GLN A 73 -22.02 -1.12 -15.90
N LYS A 74 -21.38 -0.09 -15.31
CA LYS A 74 -20.06 -0.24 -14.67
C LYS A 74 -20.26 -1.02 -13.37
N GLU A 75 -19.94 -2.31 -13.36
CA GLU A 75 -19.95 -3.08 -12.12
C GLU A 75 -18.59 -2.95 -11.43
N ILE A 76 -18.58 -2.49 -10.16
CA ILE A 76 -17.36 -2.43 -9.37
C ILE A 76 -17.16 -3.77 -8.67
N ILE A 77 -16.08 -4.46 -9.01
CA ILE A 77 -15.58 -5.62 -8.28
C ILE A 77 -14.69 -5.11 -7.16
N VAL A 78 -15.11 -5.34 -5.92
CA VAL A 78 -14.34 -4.96 -4.72
C VAL A 78 -13.73 -6.22 -4.09
N LYS A 79 -12.40 -6.29 -4.12
CA LYS A 79 -11.60 -7.42 -3.64
C LYS A 79 -11.22 -7.21 -2.17
N GLY A 80 -11.38 -8.24 -1.34
CA GLY A 80 -11.01 -8.19 0.09
C GLY A 80 -12.09 -7.61 1.01
N LEU A 81 -13.27 -7.29 0.45
CA LEU A 81 -14.41 -6.74 1.18
C LEU A 81 -15.09 -7.78 2.08
N GLU A 82 -14.94 -9.07 1.76
CA GLU A 82 -15.65 -10.18 2.39
C GLU A 82 -15.39 -10.27 3.89
N HIS A 83 -14.18 -9.93 4.33
CA HIS A 83 -13.84 -9.93 5.75
C HIS A 83 -14.64 -8.86 6.49
N VAL A 84 -14.72 -7.64 5.94
CA VAL A 84 -15.45 -6.54 6.58
C VAL A 84 -16.93 -6.87 6.65
N ILE A 85 -17.52 -7.33 5.53
CA ILE A 85 -18.95 -7.68 5.46
C ILE A 85 -19.36 -8.71 6.52
N LYS A 86 -18.46 -9.65 6.86
CA LYS A 86 -18.73 -10.72 7.83
C LYS A 86 -18.74 -10.27 9.28
N VAL A 87 -18.09 -9.16 9.60
CA VAL A 87 -17.82 -8.76 10.99
C VAL A 87 -18.50 -7.46 11.42
N VAL A 88 -18.86 -6.59 10.46
CA VAL A 88 -19.48 -5.30 10.78
C VAL A 88 -20.89 -5.47 11.33
N VAL A 89 -21.24 -4.59 12.28
CA VAL A 89 -22.58 -4.44 12.83
C VAL A 89 -23.04 -2.98 12.78
N PRO A 90 -24.34 -2.68 12.97
CA PRO A 90 -24.86 -1.31 12.86
C PRO A 90 -24.23 -0.32 13.83
N GLU A 91 -23.82 -0.79 15.01
CA GLU A 91 -23.21 0.04 16.06
C GLU A 91 -21.76 0.41 15.76
N ASP A 92 -21.13 -0.23 14.77
CA ASP A 92 -19.77 0.10 14.36
C ASP A 92 -19.72 1.45 13.65
N SER A 93 -18.54 2.08 13.71
CA SER A 93 -18.15 3.18 12.83
C SER A 93 -17.16 2.69 11.78
N LEU A 94 -17.45 2.98 10.51
CA LEU A 94 -16.64 2.60 9.36
C LEU A 94 -15.95 3.83 8.74
N LEU A 95 -14.62 3.77 8.63
CA LEU A 95 -13.81 4.75 7.93
C LEU A 95 -13.38 4.24 6.54
N ILE A 96 -13.73 4.95 5.47
CA ILE A 96 -13.24 4.69 4.12
C ILE A 96 -12.15 5.71 3.80
N ILE A 97 -10.99 5.27 3.36
CA ILE A 97 -9.79 6.09 3.22
C ILE A 97 -9.33 6.06 1.76
N ASP A 98 -9.12 7.23 1.18
CA ASP A 98 -8.48 7.40 -0.13
C ASP A 98 -7.42 8.51 -0.10
N ASP A 99 -6.65 8.69 -1.17
CA ASP A 99 -5.73 9.84 -1.29
C ASP A 99 -6.47 11.11 -1.71
N ILE A 100 -7.35 11.04 -2.72
CA ILE A 100 -8.11 12.19 -3.23
C ILE A 100 -9.59 11.87 -3.44
N TYR A 101 -10.46 12.77 -2.99
CA TYR A 101 -11.87 12.76 -3.36
C TYR A 101 -12.07 13.59 -4.64
N ASP A 102 -12.07 12.92 -5.80
CA ASP A 102 -12.31 13.52 -7.11
C ASP A 102 -13.82 13.56 -7.43
N THR A 103 -14.35 12.59 -8.18
CA THR A 103 -15.80 12.54 -8.48
C THR A 103 -16.63 11.95 -7.34
N GLY A 104 -16.03 11.07 -6.53
CA GLY A 104 -16.71 10.29 -5.50
C GLY A 104 -17.42 9.02 -6.03
N GLU A 105 -17.33 8.71 -7.33
CA GLU A 105 -18.02 7.57 -7.96
C GLU A 105 -17.62 6.23 -7.32
N THR A 106 -16.31 5.97 -7.19
CA THR A 106 -15.78 4.74 -6.59
C THR A 106 -16.25 4.54 -5.15
N ILE A 107 -16.20 5.62 -4.35
CA ILE A 107 -16.59 5.58 -2.93
C ILE A 107 -18.10 5.37 -2.79
N SER A 108 -18.90 6.07 -3.60
CA SER A 108 -20.36 5.92 -3.62
C SER A 108 -20.79 4.49 -3.97
N ALA A 109 -20.16 3.92 -5.00
CA ALA A 109 -20.42 2.54 -5.40
C ALA A 109 -19.96 1.52 -4.35
N LEU A 110 -18.83 1.76 -3.68
CA LEU A 110 -18.40 0.93 -2.55
C LEU A 110 -19.40 0.96 -1.39
N ILE A 111 -19.87 2.14 -0.99
CA ILE A 111 -20.88 2.29 0.07
C ILE A 111 -22.16 1.55 -0.31
N SER A 112 -22.59 1.68 -1.56
CA SER A 112 -23.77 0.97 -2.09
C SER A 112 -23.60 -0.54 -2.04
N LEU A 113 -22.43 -1.05 -2.47
CA LEU A 113 -22.10 -2.48 -2.42
C LEU A 113 -22.08 -3.00 -0.97
N LEU A 114 -21.46 -2.24 -0.06
CA LEU A 114 -21.42 -2.56 1.36
C LEU A 114 -22.84 -2.67 1.92
N SER A 115 -23.66 -1.64 1.74
CA SER A 115 -25.05 -1.61 2.20
C SER A 115 -25.86 -2.80 1.67
N ASN A 116 -25.71 -3.13 0.39
CA ASN A 116 -26.39 -4.27 -0.22
C ASN A 116 -25.95 -5.62 0.38
N ARG A 117 -24.66 -5.79 0.68
CA ARG A 117 -24.10 -7.05 1.18
C ARG A 117 -24.26 -7.24 2.69
N THR A 118 -24.16 -6.17 3.48
CA THR A 118 -24.33 -6.20 4.94
C THR A 118 -25.79 -6.10 5.35
N LYS A 119 -26.65 -5.52 4.50
CA LYS A 119 -28.09 -5.35 4.75
C LYS A 119 -28.32 -4.62 6.08
N LYS A 120 -29.05 -5.26 7.01
CA LYS A 120 -29.32 -4.71 8.34
C LYS A 120 -28.07 -4.56 9.21
N ASN A 121 -26.93 -5.14 8.82
CA ASN A 121 -25.67 -5.04 9.55
C ASN A 121 -24.79 -3.88 9.06
N MET A 122 -25.27 -3.04 8.13
CA MET A 122 -24.50 -1.88 7.67
C MET A 122 -24.22 -0.94 8.85
N PRO A 123 -22.94 -0.57 9.09
CA PRO A 123 -22.58 0.45 10.06
C PRO A 123 -23.43 1.71 9.89
N SER A 124 -24.03 2.21 10.97
CA SER A 124 -24.87 3.41 10.93
C SER A 124 -24.06 4.67 10.62
N THR A 125 -22.76 4.63 10.91
CA THR A 125 -21.83 5.73 10.71
C THR A 125 -20.76 5.31 9.72
N VAL A 126 -20.80 5.92 8.52
CA VAL A 126 -19.73 5.81 7.52
C VAL A 126 -19.11 7.17 7.32
N THR A 127 -17.79 7.25 7.50
CA THR A 127 -17.00 8.46 7.25
C THR A 127 -16.01 8.18 6.12
N VAL A 128 -15.85 9.14 5.22
CA VAL A 128 -14.85 9.12 4.17
C VAL A 128 -13.73 10.07 4.57
N ALA A 129 -12.49 9.65 4.44
CA ALA A 129 -11.31 10.46 4.73
C ALA A 129 -10.35 10.48 3.53
N THR A 130 -9.99 11.66 3.04
CA THR A 130 -9.02 11.84 1.96
C THR A 130 -8.00 12.91 2.31
N LEU A 131 -6.79 12.86 1.75
CA LEU A 131 -5.86 13.98 1.92
C LEU A 131 -6.42 15.20 1.18
N ASP A 132 -6.81 14.98 -0.06
CA ASP A 132 -7.18 16.03 -0.99
C ASP A 132 -8.62 15.89 -1.48
N ARG A 133 -9.18 17.00 -1.98
CA ARG A 133 -10.52 17.04 -2.56
C ARG A 133 -10.55 17.99 -3.76
N LYS A 134 -11.35 17.65 -4.78
CA LYS A 134 -11.66 18.53 -5.91
C LYS A 134 -13.14 18.90 -5.92
N PRO A 135 -13.56 19.91 -5.12
CA PRO A 135 -14.97 20.16 -4.83
C PRO A 135 -15.84 20.36 -6.07
N GLU A 136 -15.31 21.00 -7.12
CA GLU A 136 -16.01 21.23 -8.40
C GLU A 136 -16.29 19.96 -9.22
N LYS A 137 -15.71 18.82 -8.84
CA LYS A 137 -15.93 17.51 -9.47
C LYS A 137 -16.80 16.56 -8.65
N ASN A 138 -17.01 16.85 -7.37
CA ASN A 138 -17.79 15.99 -6.48
C ASN A 138 -19.22 15.79 -7.05
N LEU A 139 -19.58 14.54 -7.31
CA LEU A 139 -20.93 14.17 -7.79
C LEU A 139 -21.81 13.59 -6.68
N PHE A 140 -21.22 13.22 -5.53
CA PHE A 140 -21.90 12.55 -4.44
C PHE A 140 -21.63 13.24 -3.10
N THR A 141 -22.68 13.38 -2.29
CA THR A 141 -22.61 13.87 -0.91
C THR A 141 -22.29 12.70 0.03
N THR A 142 -21.30 12.88 0.89
CA THR A 142 -20.90 11.90 1.92
C THR A 142 -20.36 12.64 3.14
N ASN A 143 -20.24 11.95 4.27
CA ASN A 143 -19.57 12.46 5.47
C ASN A 143 -18.04 12.47 5.24
N LEU A 144 -17.55 13.53 4.61
CA LEU A 144 -16.17 13.64 4.13
C LEU A 144 -15.30 14.49 5.08
N ILE A 145 -14.18 13.94 5.53
CA ILE A 145 -13.07 14.66 6.17
C ILE A 145 -11.91 14.73 5.18
N TYR A 146 -11.37 15.93 4.96
CA TYR A 146 -10.25 16.14 4.06
C TYR A 146 -9.30 17.22 4.57
N LEU A 147 -8.09 17.35 4.02
CA LEU A 147 -7.12 18.40 4.41
C LEU A 147 -7.06 19.55 3.41
N ASN A 148 -6.91 19.26 2.12
CA ASN A 148 -6.65 20.27 1.10
C ASN A 148 -7.71 20.26 -0.01
N ASP A 149 -8.02 21.45 -0.53
CA ASP A 149 -8.84 21.62 -1.73
C ASP A 149 -7.96 21.97 -2.94
N TYR A 150 -8.25 21.35 -4.08
CA TYR A 150 -7.61 21.63 -5.37
C TYR A 150 -8.64 22.00 -6.45
N PRO A 151 -8.27 22.87 -7.41
CA PRO A 151 -9.11 23.16 -8.58
C PRO A 151 -9.38 21.92 -9.45
N ARG A 152 -10.48 21.96 -10.23
CA ARG A 152 -10.89 20.88 -11.14
C ARG A 152 -9.78 20.45 -12.12
N ASP A 153 -9.02 21.41 -12.63
CA ASP A 153 -8.01 21.24 -13.67
C ASP A 153 -6.59 21.01 -13.14
N CYS A 154 -6.40 21.03 -11.81
CA CYS A 154 -5.12 20.74 -11.18
C CYS A 154 -4.85 19.23 -11.16
N TRP A 155 -3.72 18.79 -11.69
CA TRP A 155 -3.25 17.41 -11.54
C TRP A 155 -2.40 17.30 -10.28
N VAL A 156 -2.91 16.61 -9.25
CA VAL A 156 -2.15 16.31 -8.04
C VAL A 156 -1.36 15.04 -8.31
N ASN A 157 -0.04 15.14 -8.44
CA ASN A 157 0.83 13.99 -8.62
C ASN A 157 1.34 13.51 -7.27
N TYR A 158 0.90 12.31 -6.89
CA TYR A 158 1.37 11.64 -5.69
C TYR A 158 2.72 10.94 -5.91
N PRO A 159 3.50 10.69 -4.85
CA PRO A 159 4.75 9.94 -4.95
C PRO A 159 4.55 8.52 -5.52
N HIS A 160 3.35 7.96 -5.36
CA HIS A 160 2.92 6.66 -5.87
C HIS A 160 2.28 6.71 -7.27
N GLU A 161 2.59 7.74 -8.06
CA GLU A 161 2.07 7.93 -9.42
C GLU A 161 3.18 8.40 -10.37
N ILE A 162 4.40 7.87 -10.21
CA ILE A 162 5.53 8.31 -11.05
C ILE A 162 5.28 8.01 -12.54
N SER A 163 4.53 6.95 -12.86
CA SER A 163 4.21 6.59 -14.25
C SER A 163 3.35 7.61 -14.98
N ASP A 164 2.69 8.51 -14.25
CA ASP A 164 1.88 9.59 -14.83
C ASP A 164 2.72 10.82 -15.18
N LEU A 165 4.01 10.83 -14.85
CA LEU A 165 4.95 11.87 -15.22
C LEU A 165 5.60 11.64 -16.59
N PHE A 166 5.42 10.47 -17.20
CA PHE A 166 5.84 10.22 -18.57
C PHE A 166 4.81 10.81 -19.54
N LEU A 167 4.87 12.13 -19.72
CA LEU A 167 3.92 12.92 -20.52
C LEU A 167 4.51 13.41 -21.85
N ASP A 168 5.83 13.50 -21.92
CA ASP A 168 6.59 13.92 -23.08
C ASP A 168 7.85 13.05 -23.24
N PRO A 169 8.34 12.81 -24.47
CA PRO A 169 9.55 12.01 -24.70
C PRO A 169 10.82 12.59 -24.08
N ASP A 170 10.85 13.91 -23.83
CA ASP A 170 11.99 14.60 -23.24
C ASP A 170 12.00 14.49 -21.70
N GLU A 171 10.94 13.97 -21.06
CA GLU A 171 10.81 13.75 -19.62
C GLU A 171 11.02 15.03 -18.78
N GLU A 172 10.69 16.21 -19.33
CA GLU A 172 11.03 17.52 -18.74
C GLU A 172 10.45 17.73 -17.34
N ILE A 173 9.20 17.31 -17.12
CA ILE A 173 8.56 17.40 -15.81
C ILE A 173 9.29 16.54 -14.78
N LEU A 174 9.68 15.30 -15.14
CA LEU A 174 10.39 14.42 -14.22
C LEU A 174 11.78 14.98 -13.88
N LYS A 175 12.52 15.49 -14.87
CA LYS A 175 13.83 16.13 -14.67
C LYS A 175 13.76 17.30 -13.70
N LYS A 176 12.75 18.15 -13.86
CA LYS A 176 12.59 19.36 -13.06
C LYS A 176 12.09 19.07 -11.64
N GLU A 177 11.05 18.25 -11.52
CA GLU A 177 10.28 18.11 -10.27
C GLU A 177 10.74 16.91 -9.43
N LYS A 178 11.37 15.90 -10.04
CA LYS A 178 11.89 14.70 -9.34
C LYS A 178 13.27 14.28 -9.89
N PRO A 179 14.30 15.16 -9.81
CA PRO A 179 15.61 14.92 -10.41
C PRO A 179 16.31 13.66 -9.90
N GLU A 180 16.14 13.30 -8.62
CA GLU A 180 16.71 12.08 -8.07
C GLU A 180 16.06 10.82 -8.65
N ILE A 181 14.74 10.82 -8.87
CA ILE A 181 14.06 9.70 -9.55
C ILE A 181 14.52 9.62 -11.00
N TYR A 182 14.64 10.76 -11.69
CA TYR A 182 15.18 10.81 -13.05
C TYR A 182 16.59 10.19 -13.14
N LYS A 183 17.47 10.46 -12.18
CA LYS A 183 18.79 9.82 -12.13
C LYS A 183 18.70 8.30 -11.96
N LEU A 184 17.75 7.81 -11.15
CA LEU A 184 17.58 6.38 -10.93
C LEU A 184 17.06 5.67 -12.18
N ILE A 185 15.99 6.16 -12.80
CA ILE A 185 15.34 5.51 -13.96
C ILE A 185 16.22 5.47 -15.22
N ASN A 186 17.34 6.20 -15.23
CA ASN A 186 18.37 6.15 -16.26
C ASN A 186 19.45 5.08 -16.02
N GLN A 187 19.30 4.28 -14.97
CA GLN A 187 20.14 3.12 -14.70
C GLN A 187 19.35 1.85 -14.98
N CYS A 188 20.04 0.74 -15.22
CA CYS A 188 19.43 -0.57 -15.46
C CYS A 188 19.65 -1.58 -14.34
N ASN A 189 20.52 -1.26 -13.37
CA ASN A 189 20.85 -2.15 -12.28
C ASN A 189 21.42 -1.34 -11.10
N PHE A 190 21.07 -1.78 -9.89
CA PHE A 190 21.60 -1.29 -8.63
C PHE A 190 22.12 -2.47 -7.80
N PRO A 191 23.36 -2.40 -7.29
CA PRO A 191 23.91 -3.45 -6.46
C PRO A 191 23.21 -3.54 -5.11
N VAL A 192 23.28 -4.71 -4.49
CA VAL A 192 22.85 -4.91 -3.11
C VAL A 192 23.73 -4.10 -2.16
N GLU A 193 23.11 -3.29 -1.32
CA GLU A 193 23.75 -2.52 -0.25
C GLU A 193 23.78 -3.34 1.07
N GLU A 194 24.80 -3.13 1.91
CA GLU A 194 24.83 -3.66 3.28
C GLU A 194 24.57 -2.53 4.28
N ILE A 195 23.45 -2.61 5.00
CA ILE A 195 23.08 -1.68 6.06
C ILE A 195 23.42 -2.34 7.40
N ASN A 196 24.65 -2.11 7.84
CA ASN A 196 25.14 -2.57 9.13
C ASN A 196 25.16 -1.41 10.13
N THR A 197 24.49 -1.59 11.28
CA THR A 197 24.51 -0.59 12.36
C THR A 197 24.70 -1.25 13.72
N GLU A 198 25.36 -0.52 14.62
CA GLU A 198 25.43 -0.85 16.05
C GLU A 198 24.19 -0.35 16.81
N ALA A 199 23.44 0.60 16.23
CA ALA A 199 22.19 1.08 16.78
C ALA A 199 21.20 -0.09 16.99
N PRO A 200 20.25 0.03 17.94
CA PRO A 200 19.30 -1.05 18.21
C PRO A 200 18.40 -1.37 17.00
N TYR A 201 18.21 -0.41 16.10
CA TYR A 201 17.39 -0.52 14.89
C TYR A 201 17.86 0.50 13.84
N VAL A 202 17.36 0.38 12.60
CA VAL A 202 17.49 1.40 11.55
C VAL A 202 16.14 2.09 11.37
N TRP A 203 16.17 3.43 11.43
CA TRP A 203 15.01 4.27 11.13
C TRP A 203 14.93 4.51 9.61
N LEU A 204 13.77 4.25 9.02
CA LEU A 204 13.52 4.52 7.60
C LEU A 204 12.66 5.76 7.43
N THR A 205 13.01 6.60 6.46
CA THR A 205 12.15 7.71 6.02
C THR A 205 11.25 7.28 4.85
N PRO A 206 10.10 7.95 4.63
CA PRO A 206 9.28 7.74 3.43
C PRO A 206 10.09 7.82 2.13
N GLU A 207 10.98 8.80 1.99
CA GLU A 207 11.86 8.98 0.83
C GLU A 207 12.79 7.79 0.64
N LYS A 208 13.41 7.28 1.71
CA LYS A 208 14.33 6.15 1.63
C LYS A 208 13.59 4.90 1.14
N ILE A 209 12.40 4.63 1.67
CA ILE A 209 11.56 3.52 1.21
C ILE A 209 11.17 3.72 -0.25
N GLN A 210 10.80 4.93 -0.66
CA GLN A 210 10.47 5.24 -2.05
C GLN A 210 11.65 4.98 -2.98
N MET A 211 12.81 5.59 -2.72
CA MET A 211 13.98 5.45 -3.58
C MET A 211 14.47 4.01 -3.68
N ASP A 212 14.51 3.30 -2.55
CA ASP A 212 14.94 1.90 -2.51
C ASP A 212 13.95 0.97 -3.23
N SER A 213 12.65 1.24 -3.13
CA SER A 213 11.62 0.50 -3.87
C SER A 213 11.70 0.78 -5.37
N ILE A 214 12.01 2.01 -5.78
CA ILE A 214 12.25 2.36 -7.19
C ILE A 214 13.48 1.61 -7.73
N LYS A 215 14.60 1.62 -6.99
CA LYS A 215 15.80 0.84 -7.36
C LYS A 215 15.47 -0.64 -7.56
N LEU A 216 14.73 -1.24 -6.62
CA LEU A 216 14.29 -2.63 -6.73
C LEU A 216 13.36 -2.84 -7.93
N GLY A 217 12.44 -1.91 -8.21
CA GLY A 217 11.58 -1.94 -9.39
C GLY A 217 12.36 -1.89 -10.71
N ILE A 218 13.45 -1.11 -10.77
CA ILE A 218 14.37 -1.05 -11.92
C ILE A 218 15.07 -2.40 -12.10
N ASN A 219 15.66 -2.95 -11.04
CA ASN A 219 16.32 -4.26 -11.08
C ASN A 219 15.36 -5.36 -11.55
N LEU A 220 14.11 -5.34 -11.08
CA LEU A 220 13.06 -6.27 -11.50
C LEU A 220 12.71 -6.10 -12.98
N PHE A 221 12.49 -4.87 -13.46
CA PHE A 221 12.12 -4.60 -14.85
C PHE A 221 13.16 -5.11 -15.84
N TYR A 222 14.45 -4.96 -15.51
CA TYR A 222 15.58 -5.42 -16.33
C TYR A 222 16.03 -6.86 -16.05
N SER A 223 15.37 -7.56 -15.12
CA SER A 223 15.64 -8.97 -14.87
C SER A 223 15.02 -9.88 -15.95
N ASP A 224 15.34 -11.17 -15.90
CA ASP A 224 14.73 -12.22 -16.73
C ASP A 224 13.32 -12.64 -16.26
N PHE A 225 12.83 -12.05 -15.16
CA PHE A 225 11.53 -12.36 -14.58
C PHE A 225 10.52 -11.23 -14.82
N GLU A 226 9.56 -11.50 -15.68
CA GLU A 226 8.45 -10.60 -15.98
C GLU A 226 7.19 -11.09 -15.26
N PRO A 227 6.77 -10.45 -14.16
CA PRO A 227 5.59 -10.90 -13.42
C PRO A 227 4.30 -10.62 -14.19
N ASP A 228 3.34 -11.54 -14.09
CA ASP A 228 1.95 -11.33 -14.49
C ASP A 228 1.12 -10.76 -13.33
N MET A 229 1.50 -11.10 -12.09
CA MET A 229 0.80 -10.74 -10.86
C MET A 229 1.79 -10.29 -9.79
N LEU A 230 1.56 -9.11 -9.23
CA LEU A 230 2.20 -8.58 -8.03
C LEU A 230 1.28 -8.78 -6.83
N ILE A 231 1.79 -9.38 -5.77
CA ILE A 231 1.07 -9.56 -4.50
C ILE A 231 1.81 -8.77 -3.42
N ALA A 232 1.30 -7.59 -3.07
CA ALA A 232 1.83 -6.81 -1.96
C ALA A 232 1.25 -7.29 -0.63
N LEU A 233 2.10 -7.70 0.31
CA LEU A 233 1.63 -8.12 1.63
C LEU A 233 1.18 -6.90 2.43
N TRP A 234 0.00 -6.96 3.05
CA TRP A 234 -0.47 -5.93 3.97
C TRP A 234 -0.15 -6.32 5.42
N PRO A 235 0.35 -5.37 6.25
CA PRO A 235 0.70 -3.99 5.88
C PRO A 235 2.13 -3.86 5.32
N GLY A 236 2.95 -4.91 5.40
CA GLY A 236 4.40 -4.81 5.23
C GLY A 236 4.87 -4.38 3.84
N GLY A 237 4.33 -4.94 2.77
CA GLY A 237 4.75 -4.75 1.38
C GLY A 237 3.96 -3.74 0.56
N VAL A 238 2.92 -3.09 1.11
CA VAL A 238 2.06 -2.20 0.31
C VAL A 238 2.78 -0.97 -0.24
N ILE A 239 3.52 -0.25 0.61
CA ILE A 239 4.25 0.96 0.17
C ILE A 239 5.26 0.60 -0.92
N SER A 240 6.10 -0.41 -0.66
CA SER A 240 7.12 -0.85 -1.61
C SER A 240 6.53 -1.44 -2.89
N GLY A 241 5.48 -2.25 -2.78
CA GLY A 241 4.80 -2.81 -3.95
C GLY A 241 4.23 -1.74 -4.87
N ILE A 242 3.67 -0.67 -4.32
CA ILE A 242 3.14 0.45 -5.12
C ILE A 242 4.27 1.12 -5.91
N TYR A 243 5.38 1.45 -5.27
CA TYR A 243 6.52 2.07 -5.97
C TYR A 243 7.15 1.13 -7.01
N ILE A 244 7.32 -0.15 -6.70
CA ILE A 244 7.82 -1.16 -7.66
C ILE A 244 6.91 -1.23 -8.90
N HIS A 245 5.59 -1.30 -8.70
CA HIS A 245 4.64 -1.34 -9.81
C HIS A 245 4.70 -0.04 -10.64
N GLU A 246 4.74 1.13 -10.01
CA GLU A 246 4.79 2.39 -10.75
C GLU A 246 6.11 2.59 -11.51
N THR A 247 7.23 2.11 -10.97
CA THR A 247 8.50 2.03 -11.70
C THR A 247 8.37 1.13 -12.93
N TYR A 248 7.77 -0.05 -12.77
CA TYR A 248 7.54 -0.96 -13.89
C TYR A 248 6.68 -0.31 -14.98
N LYS A 249 5.57 0.33 -14.61
CA LYS A 249 4.71 1.08 -15.54
C LYS A 249 5.46 2.21 -16.25
N TYR A 250 6.26 2.99 -15.51
CA TYR A 250 7.04 4.10 -16.08
C TYR A 250 8.00 3.60 -17.14
N LEU A 251 8.84 2.61 -16.80
CA LEU A 251 9.83 2.05 -17.72
C LEU A 251 9.15 1.36 -18.90
N ASN A 252 8.06 0.65 -18.67
CA ASN A 252 7.30 0.03 -19.75
C ASN A 252 6.78 1.08 -20.75
N LYS A 253 6.16 2.18 -20.27
CA LYS A 253 5.75 3.31 -21.14
C LYS A 253 6.95 3.90 -21.88
N ARG A 254 8.06 4.14 -21.18
CA ARG A 254 9.31 4.71 -21.74
C ARG A 254 9.86 3.89 -22.90
N HIS A 255 9.77 2.56 -22.83
CA HIS A 255 10.25 1.64 -23.85
C HIS A 255 9.21 1.30 -24.94
N GLY A 256 8.08 2.00 -24.98
CA GLY A 256 7.03 1.76 -25.99
C GLY A 256 6.05 0.62 -25.65
N ASN A 257 5.89 0.31 -24.37
CA ASN A 257 5.06 -0.75 -23.81
C ASN A 257 5.36 -2.18 -24.34
N PRO A 258 6.63 -2.63 -24.34
CA PRO A 258 6.98 -3.96 -24.83
C PRO A 258 6.50 -5.09 -23.92
N LYS A 259 6.19 -4.80 -22.65
CA LYS A 259 5.75 -5.79 -21.64
C LYS A 259 4.28 -5.56 -21.28
N LYS A 260 3.58 -6.59 -20.81
CA LYS A 260 2.29 -6.40 -20.12
C LYS A 260 2.55 -5.84 -18.73
N ASN A 261 1.76 -4.85 -18.28
CA ASN A 261 1.82 -4.43 -16.89
C ASN A 261 1.21 -5.53 -16.00
N PRO A 262 1.88 -5.93 -14.91
CA PRO A 262 1.33 -6.94 -14.02
C PRO A 262 0.06 -6.42 -13.34
N ASP A 263 -0.88 -7.33 -13.07
CA ASP A 263 -1.93 -7.02 -12.10
C ASP A 263 -1.32 -6.87 -10.70
N HIS A 264 -1.93 -6.08 -9.82
CA HIS A 264 -1.35 -5.77 -8.52
C HIS A 264 -2.40 -5.67 -7.43
N VAL A 265 -2.30 -6.55 -6.44
CA VAL A 265 -3.24 -6.64 -5.33
C VAL A 265 -2.52 -6.58 -3.98
N ALA A 266 -3.18 -5.96 -3.00
CA ALA A 266 -2.75 -6.00 -1.60
C ALA A 266 -3.48 -7.13 -0.87
N ILE A 267 -2.75 -7.87 -0.04
CA ILE A 267 -3.28 -9.05 0.65
C ILE A 267 -3.00 -8.99 2.13
N ASN A 268 -4.05 -9.11 2.93
CA ASN A 268 -3.90 -9.06 4.37
C ASN A 268 -3.28 -10.33 4.92
N THR A 269 -2.12 -10.18 5.55
CA THR A 269 -1.38 -11.27 6.22
C THR A 269 -1.38 -11.14 7.72
N SER A 270 -1.97 -10.07 8.28
CA SER A 270 -2.10 -9.94 9.73
C SER A 270 -3.14 -10.95 10.23
N SER A 271 -2.78 -11.66 11.30
CA SER A 271 -3.72 -12.47 12.06
C SER A 271 -4.79 -11.54 12.63
N SER A 272 -6.06 -11.73 12.24
CA SER A 272 -7.14 -11.11 13.00
C SER A 272 -7.17 -11.74 14.40
N HIS A 273 -7.33 -10.93 15.45
CA HIS A 273 -7.43 -11.38 16.85
C HIS A 273 -8.58 -12.38 17.10
N LEU A 274 -9.40 -12.64 16.07
CA LEU A 274 -10.63 -13.43 16.11
C LEU A 274 -10.49 -14.84 15.49
N SER A 275 -9.34 -15.24 14.94
CA SER A 275 -9.20 -16.62 14.43
C SER A 275 -7.79 -17.21 14.54
N TYR A 276 -7.71 -18.46 15.02
CA TYR A 276 -6.49 -19.29 15.09
C TYR A 276 -5.96 -19.74 13.71
N LYS A 277 -6.69 -19.48 12.61
CA LYS A 277 -6.24 -19.75 11.24
C LYS A 277 -5.74 -18.45 10.61
N SER A 278 -4.64 -18.51 9.88
CA SER A 278 -4.21 -17.43 9.00
C SER A 278 -5.23 -17.21 7.89
N ASN A 279 -6.27 -16.42 8.17
CA ASN A 279 -7.21 -15.97 7.16
C ASN A 279 -6.55 -14.88 6.32
N ILE A 280 -6.09 -15.26 5.14
CA ILE A 280 -5.50 -14.33 4.17
C ILE A 280 -6.63 -13.64 3.41
N ILE A 281 -6.85 -12.35 3.70
CA ILE A 281 -7.90 -11.55 3.05
C ILE A 281 -7.43 -11.18 1.64
N GLY A 282 -8.28 -11.45 0.64
CA GLY A 282 -7.97 -11.26 -0.78
C GLY A 282 -7.53 -12.55 -1.50
N LEU A 283 -7.40 -13.68 -0.79
CA LEU A 283 -7.04 -14.96 -1.40
C LEU A 283 -8.04 -15.47 -2.46
N PRO A 284 -9.38 -15.42 -2.28
CA PRO A 284 -10.32 -15.92 -3.29
C PRO A 284 -10.10 -15.29 -4.67
N TYR A 285 -9.88 -13.97 -4.70
CA TYR A 285 -9.56 -13.26 -5.94
C TYR A 285 -8.31 -13.81 -6.64
N LEU A 286 -7.24 -14.07 -5.88
CA LEU A 286 -6.04 -14.68 -6.45
C LEU A 286 -6.32 -16.04 -7.06
N LEU A 287 -7.12 -16.86 -6.38
CA LEU A 287 -7.44 -18.21 -6.85
C LEU A 287 -8.28 -18.19 -8.14
N GLU A 288 -9.06 -17.14 -8.35
CA GLU A 288 -9.88 -16.93 -9.56
C GLU A 288 -9.08 -16.31 -10.72
N THR A 289 -8.00 -15.58 -10.43
CA THR A 289 -7.25 -14.80 -11.43
C THR A 289 -5.94 -15.45 -11.87
N ILE A 290 -5.31 -16.24 -10.99
CA ILE A 290 -4.03 -16.89 -11.31
C ILE A 290 -4.28 -18.08 -12.23
N GLU A 291 -3.62 -18.07 -13.38
CA GLU A 291 -3.58 -19.16 -14.34
C GLU A 291 -2.35 -20.05 -14.11
N ASP A 292 -2.37 -21.27 -14.65
CA ASP A 292 -1.34 -22.31 -14.45
C ASP A 292 0.10 -21.83 -14.67
N ASN A 293 0.29 -20.93 -15.63
CA ASN A 293 1.60 -20.42 -16.04
C ASN A 293 1.90 -19.01 -15.53
N SER A 294 1.01 -18.38 -14.75
CA SER A 294 1.23 -17.01 -14.27
C SER A 294 2.52 -16.90 -13.45
N LYS A 295 3.32 -15.88 -13.74
CA LYS A 295 4.50 -15.49 -12.96
C LYS A 295 4.06 -14.57 -11.82
N ILE A 296 4.31 -15.01 -10.60
CA ILE A 296 3.84 -14.35 -9.37
C ILE A 296 5.03 -13.74 -8.65
N LEU A 297 4.97 -12.44 -8.39
CA LEU A 297 5.91 -11.75 -7.52
C LEU A 297 5.23 -11.38 -6.21
N ILE A 298 5.65 -12.00 -5.10
CA ILE A 298 5.20 -11.62 -3.76
C ILE A 298 6.16 -10.55 -3.21
N ILE A 299 5.60 -9.46 -2.72
CA ILE A 299 6.32 -8.26 -2.30
C ILE A 299 6.10 -8.03 -0.81
N ASP A 300 7.20 -7.93 -0.06
CA ASP A 300 7.24 -7.46 1.33
C ASP A 300 8.28 -6.32 1.44
N THR A 301 8.11 -5.35 2.33
CA THR A 301 9.14 -4.30 2.47
C THR A 301 10.40 -4.86 3.14
N THR A 302 10.24 -5.75 4.14
CA THR A 302 11.39 -6.43 4.78
C THR A 302 11.15 -7.92 4.93
N PHE A 303 11.97 -8.72 4.25
CA PHE A 303 11.93 -10.17 4.39
C PHE A 303 12.59 -10.61 5.70
N ARG A 304 11.78 -11.20 6.61
CA ARG A 304 12.21 -11.74 7.90
C ARG A 304 11.92 -13.24 7.97
N ALA A 305 12.89 -14.07 7.56
CA ALA A 305 12.77 -15.53 7.49
C ALA A 305 11.46 -16.05 6.81
N GLY A 306 10.87 -15.22 5.95
CA GLY A 306 9.62 -15.49 5.24
C GLY A 306 8.39 -15.64 6.13
N ILE A 307 8.36 -15.02 7.31
CA ILE A 307 7.25 -15.17 8.28
C ILE A 307 5.86 -14.82 7.73
N TYR A 308 5.78 -13.79 6.88
CA TYR A 308 4.53 -13.37 6.23
C TYR A 308 4.39 -13.92 4.80
N VAL A 309 5.53 -14.17 4.14
CA VAL A 309 5.58 -14.68 2.76
C VAL A 309 5.17 -16.15 2.68
N ASN A 310 5.76 -17.01 3.52
CA ASN A 310 5.54 -18.45 3.44
C ASN A 310 4.07 -18.87 3.65
N PRO A 311 3.32 -18.30 4.62
CA PRO A 311 1.89 -18.58 4.75
C PRO A 311 1.07 -18.26 3.49
N VAL A 312 1.39 -17.18 2.78
CA VAL A 312 0.73 -16.80 1.52
C VAL A 312 1.04 -17.82 0.44
N VAL A 313 2.31 -18.21 0.33
CA VAL A 313 2.73 -19.26 -0.60
C VAL A 313 1.99 -20.56 -0.31
N ASP A 314 1.95 -21.02 0.94
CA ASP A 314 1.25 -22.26 1.32
C ASP A 314 -0.23 -22.22 0.95
N LYS A 315 -0.89 -21.08 1.16
CA LYS A 315 -2.29 -20.89 0.79
C LYS A 315 -2.52 -20.88 -0.72
N LEU A 316 -1.61 -20.29 -1.49
CA LEU A 316 -1.63 -20.38 -2.95
C LEU A 316 -1.46 -21.84 -3.40
N LYS A 317 -0.53 -22.60 -2.81
CA LYS A 317 -0.35 -24.03 -3.10
C LYS A 317 -1.60 -24.84 -2.79
N GLU A 318 -2.23 -24.57 -1.65
CA GLU A 318 -3.46 -25.25 -1.20
C GLU A 318 -4.64 -24.97 -2.14
N GLY A 319 -4.80 -23.71 -2.55
CA GLY A 319 -5.93 -23.24 -3.35
C GLY A 319 -5.82 -23.59 -4.84
N LEU A 320 -4.66 -23.35 -5.46
CA LEU A 320 -4.45 -23.57 -6.89
C LEU A 320 -4.01 -25.00 -7.22
N ARG A 321 -3.34 -25.68 -6.29
CA ARG A 321 -2.89 -27.07 -6.44
C ARG A 321 -2.07 -27.30 -7.71
N ARG A 322 -2.65 -28.00 -8.71
CA ARG A 322 -2.00 -28.31 -9.99
C ARG A 322 -1.87 -27.08 -10.89
N ASN A 323 -2.68 -26.06 -10.64
CA ASN A 323 -2.72 -24.80 -11.39
C ASN A 323 -1.68 -23.80 -10.89
N LEU A 324 -0.69 -24.24 -10.13
CA LEU A 324 0.40 -23.39 -9.65
C LEU A 324 1.74 -24.04 -9.92
N ASN A 325 2.47 -23.47 -10.87
CA ASN A 325 3.88 -23.78 -11.02
C ASN A 325 4.70 -23.04 -9.96
N HIS A 326 5.17 -23.74 -8.92
CA HIS A 326 5.97 -23.12 -7.85
C HIS A 326 7.27 -22.46 -8.35
N LYS A 327 7.80 -22.89 -9.51
CA LYS A 327 8.98 -22.26 -10.12
C LYS A 327 8.69 -20.86 -10.64
N ASN A 328 7.42 -20.49 -10.81
CA ASN A 328 6.98 -19.18 -11.26
C ASN A 328 6.74 -18.20 -10.10
N ILE A 329 6.95 -18.62 -8.85
CA ILE A 329 6.87 -17.72 -7.69
C ILE A 329 8.25 -17.12 -7.44
N ARG A 330 8.31 -15.80 -7.36
CA ARG A 330 9.46 -15.04 -6.89
C ARG A 330 9.06 -14.14 -5.73
N ILE A 331 10.05 -13.84 -4.91
CA ILE A 331 9.89 -12.98 -3.74
C ILE A 331 10.77 -11.76 -3.97
N ALA A 332 10.17 -10.57 -3.88
CA ALA A 332 10.88 -9.31 -3.86
C ALA A 332 10.74 -8.69 -2.48
N SER A 333 11.84 -8.18 -1.94
CA SER A 333 11.79 -7.36 -0.74
C SER A 333 12.82 -6.27 -0.76
N VAL A 334 12.48 -5.06 -0.33
CA VAL A 334 13.43 -3.95 -0.32
C VAL A 334 14.61 -4.29 0.59
N TYR A 335 14.32 -4.76 1.79
CA TYR A 335 15.31 -5.11 2.80
C TYR A 335 15.28 -6.61 3.12
N PHE A 336 16.46 -7.21 3.25
CA PHE A 336 16.61 -8.60 3.68
C PHE A 336 17.32 -8.66 5.04
N ASP A 337 16.59 -9.04 6.08
CA ASP A 337 17.16 -9.37 7.39
C ASP A 337 17.70 -10.81 7.36
N LYS A 338 19.00 -10.94 7.08
CA LYS A 338 19.72 -12.22 6.99
C LYS A 338 19.81 -12.94 8.34
N ASN A 339 19.73 -12.20 9.45
CA ASN A 339 19.91 -12.72 10.80
C ASN A 339 18.58 -13.16 11.44
N SER A 340 17.47 -12.76 10.85
CA SER A 340 16.13 -13.13 11.30
C SER A 340 15.96 -14.64 11.39
N LYS A 341 15.54 -15.11 12.56
CA LYS A 341 15.10 -16.49 12.78
C LYS A 341 13.60 -16.59 13.07
N TYR A 342 12.89 -15.47 12.95
CA TYR A 342 11.45 -15.38 13.21
C TYR A 342 10.68 -16.08 12.10
N THR A 343 10.42 -17.38 12.26
CA THR A 343 9.56 -18.13 11.35
C THR A 343 8.56 -18.95 12.14
N TRP A 344 7.30 -18.92 11.71
CA TRP A 344 6.25 -19.82 12.20
C TRP A 344 6.28 -21.19 11.51
N THR A 345 7.15 -21.36 10.51
CA THR A 345 7.19 -22.54 9.64
C THR A 345 8.45 -23.36 9.90
N THR A 346 8.29 -24.66 10.20
CA THR A 346 9.42 -25.58 10.42
C THR A 346 10.21 -25.88 9.15
N LYS A 347 9.53 -25.89 7.98
CA LYS A 347 10.13 -26.05 6.64
C LYS A 347 9.65 -24.94 5.71
N PRO A 348 10.26 -23.73 5.77
CA PRO A 348 9.83 -22.61 4.94
C PRO A 348 10.07 -22.90 3.44
N ASN A 349 9.14 -22.49 2.58
CA ASN A 349 9.29 -22.57 1.13
C ASN A 349 10.43 -21.67 0.64
N PHE A 350 10.52 -20.47 1.21
CA PHE A 350 11.54 -19.48 0.92
C PHE A 350 12.22 -19.04 2.21
N LYS A 351 13.55 -19.07 2.21
CA LYS A 351 14.42 -18.60 3.31
C LYS A 351 15.07 -17.26 3.02
N GLU A 352 15.01 -16.82 1.77
CA GLU A 352 15.56 -15.56 1.27
C GLU A 352 14.67 -15.01 0.16
N PRO A 353 14.65 -13.69 -0.04
CA PRO A 353 14.04 -13.09 -1.21
C PRO A 353 14.92 -13.32 -2.46
N HIS A 354 14.29 -13.40 -3.63
CA HIS A 354 15.01 -13.53 -4.91
C HIS A 354 15.55 -12.18 -5.38
N TYR A 355 14.83 -11.10 -5.07
CA TYR A 355 15.20 -9.73 -5.42
C TYR A 355 15.17 -8.85 -4.17
N TYR A 356 16.25 -8.10 -3.95
CA TYR A 356 16.35 -7.15 -2.85
C TYR A 356 17.41 -6.10 -3.15
N ILE A 357 17.32 -4.95 -2.47
CA ILE A 357 18.27 -3.85 -2.67
C ILE A 357 19.22 -3.67 -1.49
N ALA A 358 18.83 -4.12 -0.30
CA ALA A 358 19.68 -3.98 0.88
C ALA A 358 19.57 -5.18 1.81
N THR A 359 20.66 -5.48 2.50
CA THR A 359 20.69 -6.44 3.60
C THR A 359 20.87 -5.70 4.91
N VAL A 360 20.19 -6.15 5.97
CA VAL A 360 20.16 -5.45 7.26
C VAL A 360 20.54 -6.41 8.39
N ASN A 361 21.26 -5.90 9.38
CA ASN A 361 21.66 -6.67 10.57
C ASN A 361 20.82 -6.36 11.82
N LYS A 362 19.93 -5.37 11.73
CA LYS A 362 19.06 -4.89 12.83
C LYS A 362 17.64 -4.72 12.35
N ASP A 363 16.73 -4.58 13.32
CA ASP A 363 15.33 -4.30 13.06
C ASP A 363 15.14 -2.99 12.29
N LEU A 364 14.11 -2.97 11.44
CA LEU A 364 13.69 -1.78 10.70
C LEU A 364 12.42 -1.19 11.33
N ILE A 365 12.45 0.12 11.55
CA ILE A 365 11.30 0.90 12.00
C ILE A 365 10.88 1.85 10.87
N TYR A 366 9.61 1.74 10.49
CA TYR A 366 9.01 2.49 9.40
C TYR A 366 8.35 3.78 9.91
N PRO A 367 8.16 4.79 9.04
CA PRO A 367 7.56 6.07 9.44
C PRO A 367 6.09 5.93 9.86
N HIS A 368 5.39 4.89 9.39
CA HIS A 368 4.03 4.52 9.80
C HIS A 368 4.00 3.48 10.93
N ALA A 369 5.10 3.31 11.67
CA ALA A 369 5.24 2.34 12.76
C ALA A 369 6.04 2.92 13.94
N ILE A 370 5.86 4.20 14.24
CA ILE A 370 6.52 4.91 15.33
C ILE A 370 6.25 4.32 16.72
N HIS A 371 5.15 3.58 16.90
CA HIS A 371 4.85 2.81 18.11
C HIS A 371 5.92 1.74 18.41
N ARG A 372 6.75 1.35 17.43
CA ARG A 372 7.85 0.39 17.62
C ARG A 372 9.13 1.04 18.15
N LEU A 373 9.19 2.37 18.20
CA LEU A 373 10.32 3.08 18.81
C LEU A 373 10.36 2.78 20.32
N GLN A 374 11.55 2.80 20.90
CA GLN A 374 11.72 2.53 22.33
C GLN A 374 11.16 3.68 23.17
N ASN A 375 11.37 4.91 22.72
CA ASN A 375 10.78 6.11 23.31
C ASN A 375 10.18 6.99 22.20
N PRO A 376 8.99 6.66 21.66
CA PRO A 376 8.42 7.32 20.48
C PRO A 376 8.38 8.85 20.62
N ARG A 377 7.97 9.37 21.78
CA ARG A 377 7.83 10.81 21.99
C ARG A 377 9.17 11.55 21.89
N PHE A 378 10.21 11.05 22.54
CA PHE A 378 11.54 11.67 22.48
C PHE A 378 12.20 11.49 21.11
N GLU A 379 12.08 10.29 20.57
CA GLU A 379 12.77 9.87 19.35
C GLU A 379 12.21 10.52 18.09
N VAL A 380 10.88 10.66 18.00
CA VAL A 380 10.23 11.40 16.92
C VAL A 380 10.54 12.90 17.04
N LYS A 381 10.55 13.48 18.25
CA LYS A 381 10.90 14.91 18.42
C LYS A 381 12.27 15.27 17.83
N GLN A 382 13.25 14.37 17.96
CA GLN A 382 14.60 14.59 17.44
C GLN A 382 14.70 14.36 15.93
N ARG A 383 14.01 13.35 15.41
CA ARG A 383 14.21 12.87 14.02
C ARG A 383 13.18 13.42 13.04
N TYR A 384 12.00 13.76 13.53
CA TYR A 384 10.85 14.17 12.73
C TYR A 384 9.97 15.15 13.53
N PRO A 385 10.45 16.39 13.78
CA PRO A 385 9.78 17.35 14.65
C PRO A 385 8.37 17.73 14.17
N GLU A 386 8.16 17.84 12.86
CA GLU A 386 6.83 18.11 12.31
C GLU A 386 5.82 17.01 12.66
N LEU A 387 6.24 15.74 12.57
CA LEU A 387 5.40 14.62 13.00
C LEU A 387 5.16 14.63 14.50
N TYR A 388 6.18 15.02 15.29
CA TYR A 388 6.02 15.17 16.73
C TYR A 388 4.92 16.19 17.07
N ASP A 389 4.90 17.35 16.40
CA ASP A 389 3.90 18.38 16.65
C ASP A 389 2.48 17.94 16.24
N ILE A 390 2.35 17.04 15.27
CA ILE A 390 1.04 16.47 14.93
C ILE A 390 0.58 15.48 16.00
N VAL A 391 1.45 14.56 16.41
CA VAL A 391 1.05 13.47 17.32
C VAL A 391 0.91 13.95 18.76
N TRP A 392 1.75 14.90 19.20
CA TRP A 392 1.82 15.39 20.58
C TRP A 392 1.84 16.91 20.75
N GLY A 393 1.88 17.67 19.66
CA GLY A 393 1.68 19.12 19.72
C GLY A 393 0.21 19.43 19.98
N GLY A 394 -0.02 20.24 21.00
CA GLY A 394 -1.35 20.62 21.49
C GLY A 394 -2.18 21.39 20.48
#